data_AF-A0A534SMD9-F1
#
_entry.id   AF-A0A534SMD9-F1
#
_cell.length_a   1.000
_cell.length_b   1.000
_cell.length_c   1.000
_cell.angle_alpha   90.00
_cell.angle_beta   90.00
_cell.angle_gamma   90.00
#
_symmetry.space_group_name_H-M   'P 1'
#
loop_
_entity.id
_entity.type
_entity.pdbx_description
1 polymer ?
#
loop_
_entity_poly.entity_id
_entity_poly.type
_entity_poly.pdbx_seq_one_letter_code
_entity_poly.pdbx_strand_id
1 'polypeptide(L)'
;MQRKTLLAVGLLLIAPRLALAAYRDSNEAVSPQTQMNGGGCYPVSRTGPPTEMLNLLNPEWAAIDVGSHLPPESDPVALHGTVVFAKINEGGDDPGNHDSDDQNTLIDVDAADMGLVATGNVGPHGEEAGSLEWELEIGKYPLFAWAGHGDRITTVGRWIWDCGHPDPDPLGSCSFTMSQQCIVDSDCAQPGCPTCLPGETCAGTVFNYHSEIHPPQAVAVTRLGGGYSFNRRRRAGRRATRTDVWITPDGGGAGDRCVVTHQPNSIQQATIECFPLSQPLANVNTSNVAFYIPLPPRPANGTRPPRVKVYDHTPLGLPQPAVTTTFVDGPTPLVHAVVHMTAPVGGVLPSMVGKTIIAGWRGDRTQLAKVRLQVTAIEIVNALKPVNPAVSERMRCSETSTQDCSATPCPPGETCRTFGGTIPGWEVFLEANGNWQKLAGLEGIVAPATVPQSLVYDEAIPLTGSVLRLHATGHSLDCRESVYGMSIRRDIEIFGPTDTLACLENAESHDVGDLDLTFTAAALPPRGRSASYVTQSVGGEGGSCSTSTGQRCLTDADCPSGETCMVTGGSYRLHYTIRRR
;
A
#
# COMPACT_ATOMS: atom_id res chain seq x y z
N MET A 1 40.68 34.37 -62.83
CA MET A 1 39.80 34.68 -61.68
C MET A 1 38.77 33.57 -61.53
N GLN A 2 39.04 32.55 -60.72
CA GLN A 2 38.13 31.43 -60.50
C GLN A 2 37.35 31.64 -59.19
N ARG A 3 36.02 31.63 -59.29
CA ARG A 3 35.09 31.67 -58.17
C ARG A 3 35.17 30.35 -57.39
N LYS A 4 35.44 30.42 -56.09
CA LYS A 4 35.33 29.28 -55.17
C LYS A 4 33.93 29.28 -54.56
N THR A 5 33.19 28.21 -54.83
CA THR A 5 31.88 27.89 -54.24
C THR A 5 32.11 27.34 -52.83
N LEU A 6 31.48 27.95 -51.83
CA LEU A 6 31.45 27.45 -50.45
C LEU A 6 30.33 26.39 -50.34
N LEU A 7 30.71 25.14 -50.06
CA LEU A 7 29.78 24.08 -49.66
C LEU A 7 29.48 24.26 -48.16
N ALA A 8 28.21 24.47 -47.82
CA ALA A 8 27.73 24.38 -46.44
C ALA A 8 27.46 22.91 -46.11
N VAL A 9 28.25 22.33 -45.21
CA VAL A 9 27.99 21.01 -44.63
C VAL A 9 27.00 21.22 -43.47
N GLY A 10 25.75 20.81 -43.67
CA GLY A 10 24.76 20.75 -42.60
C GLY A 10 25.09 19.60 -41.65
N LEU A 11 25.43 19.92 -40.40
CA LEU A 11 25.41 18.95 -39.31
C LEU A 11 23.94 18.59 -39.03
N LEU A 12 23.52 17.38 -39.42
CA LEU A 12 22.31 16.78 -38.84
C LEU A 12 22.60 16.51 -37.36
N LEU A 13 21.92 17.24 -36.48
CA LEU A 13 21.75 16.85 -35.08
C LEU A 13 20.92 15.56 -35.06
N ILE A 14 21.61 14.41 -35.00
CA ILE A 14 20.98 13.14 -34.65
C ILE A 14 20.66 13.25 -33.15
N ALA A 15 19.42 13.66 -32.84
CA ALA A 15 18.89 13.46 -31.50
C ALA A 15 18.87 11.94 -31.26
N PRO A 16 19.51 11.43 -30.19
CA PRO A 16 19.35 10.02 -29.86
C PRO A 16 17.87 9.78 -29.63
N ARG A 17 17.28 8.81 -30.34
CA ARG A 17 16.00 8.25 -29.95
C ARG A 17 16.20 7.77 -28.51
N LEU A 18 15.50 8.37 -27.55
CA LEU A 18 15.36 7.80 -26.22
C LEU A 18 14.80 6.39 -26.44
N ALA A 19 15.66 5.38 -26.32
CA ALA A 19 15.18 4.02 -26.19
C ALA A 19 14.41 4.02 -24.86
N LEU A 20 13.09 3.87 -24.92
CA LEU A 20 12.30 3.55 -23.74
C LEU A 20 12.95 2.31 -23.12
N ALA A 21 13.28 2.37 -21.83
CA ALA A 21 13.73 1.19 -21.11
C ALA A 21 12.66 0.10 -21.30
N ALA A 22 13.07 -1.10 -21.69
CA ALA A 22 12.15 -2.22 -21.79
C ALA A 22 11.70 -2.62 -20.37
N TYR A 23 10.45 -3.06 -20.24
CA TYR A 23 9.94 -3.64 -19.01
C TYR A 23 10.74 -4.88 -18.61
N ARG A 24 10.75 -5.21 -17.32
CA ARG A 24 11.31 -6.46 -16.82
C ARG A 24 10.38 -7.62 -17.09
N ASP A 25 10.92 -8.73 -17.58
CA ASP A 25 10.13 -9.91 -17.87
C ASP A 25 9.75 -10.60 -16.56
N SER A 26 8.45 -10.64 -16.25
CA SER A 26 7.92 -11.26 -15.03
C SER A 26 8.26 -12.76 -14.93
N ASN A 27 8.58 -13.43 -16.03
CA ASN A 27 9.02 -14.82 -16.00
C ASN A 27 10.44 -14.97 -15.38
N GLU A 28 11.21 -13.89 -15.25
CA GLU A 28 12.50 -13.90 -14.56
C GLU A 28 12.35 -14.20 -13.06
N ALA A 29 11.19 -13.91 -12.46
CA ALA A 29 10.88 -14.19 -11.06
C ALA A 29 11.04 -15.67 -10.70
N VAL A 30 10.69 -16.57 -11.62
CA VAL A 30 10.73 -18.03 -11.42
C VAL A 30 11.89 -18.70 -12.17
N SER A 31 12.86 -17.92 -12.66
CA SER A 31 13.96 -18.49 -13.42
C SER A 31 14.81 -19.41 -12.51
N PRO A 32 15.33 -20.54 -13.03
CA PRO A 32 16.24 -21.39 -12.26
C PRO A 32 17.45 -20.62 -11.72
N GLN A 33 17.91 -19.59 -12.46
CA GLN A 33 19.03 -18.76 -12.04
C GLN A 33 18.70 -17.94 -10.79
N THR A 34 17.50 -17.37 -10.71
CA THR A 34 17.04 -16.60 -9.55
C THR A 34 16.83 -17.51 -8.34
N GLN A 35 16.22 -18.69 -8.55
CA GLN A 35 15.92 -19.66 -7.49
C GLN A 35 17.15 -20.37 -6.91
N MET A 36 18.18 -20.67 -7.73
CA MET A 36 19.37 -21.43 -7.28
C MET A 36 20.11 -20.82 -6.09
N ASN A 37 19.99 -19.52 -5.84
CA ASN A 37 20.64 -18.82 -4.73
C ASN A 37 19.70 -18.49 -3.56
N GLY A 38 18.51 -19.11 -3.51
CA GLY A 38 17.49 -18.81 -2.50
C GLY A 38 16.78 -17.47 -2.73
N GLY A 39 16.81 -16.94 -3.95
CA GLY A 39 15.96 -15.83 -4.39
C GLY A 39 14.79 -16.33 -5.24
N GLY A 40 14.15 -15.40 -5.94
CA GLY A 40 13.03 -15.68 -6.86
C GLY A 40 11.76 -16.13 -6.14
N CYS A 41 10.68 -16.23 -6.92
CA CYS A 41 9.37 -16.67 -6.45
C CYS A 41 9.17 -18.16 -6.71
N TYR A 42 8.31 -18.79 -5.91
CA TYR A 42 7.98 -20.21 -5.99
C TYR A 42 6.47 -20.37 -6.18
N PRO A 43 6.00 -20.57 -7.42
CA PRO A 43 4.57 -20.67 -7.68
C PRO A 43 3.98 -21.94 -7.07
N VAL A 44 2.67 -21.91 -6.86
CA VAL A 44 1.89 -23.04 -6.37
C VAL A 44 1.31 -23.85 -7.52
N SER A 45 1.29 -25.17 -7.36
CA SER A 45 0.63 -26.08 -8.29
C SER A 45 -0.89 -26.00 -8.18
N ARG A 46 -1.60 -26.36 -9.26
CA ARG A 46 -3.07 -26.36 -9.28
C ARG A 46 -3.68 -27.49 -8.46
N THR A 47 -2.91 -28.54 -8.23
CA THR A 47 -3.38 -29.80 -7.63
C THR A 47 -2.60 -30.19 -6.37
N GLY A 48 -1.83 -29.24 -5.86
CA GLY A 48 -0.98 -29.38 -4.70
C GLY A 48 -1.74 -29.61 -3.39
N PRO A 49 -1.04 -30.10 -2.34
CA PRO A 49 -1.60 -30.04 -1.00
C PRO A 49 -1.78 -28.58 -0.56
N PRO A 50 -2.73 -28.27 0.34
CA PRO A 50 -2.95 -26.90 0.82
C PRO A 50 -1.70 -26.26 1.43
N THR A 51 -0.80 -27.05 2.03
CA THR A 51 0.49 -26.60 2.55
C THR A 51 1.42 -25.99 1.49
N GLU A 52 1.17 -26.24 0.20
CA GLU A 52 1.92 -25.61 -0.88
C GLU A 52 1.66 -24.11 -0.98
N MET A 53 0.51 -23.61 -0.47
CA MET A 53 0.20 -22.17 -0.39
C MET A 53 1.23 -21.39 0.43
N LEU A 54 1.92 -22.05 1.37
CA LEU A 54 3.05 -21.46 2.10
C LEU A 54 4.23 -21.06 1.20
N ASN A 55 4.29 -21.54 -0.06
CA ASN A 55 5.26 -21.06 -1.04
C ASN A 55 5.06 -19.57 -1.37
N LEU A 56 3.81 -19.08 -1.32
CA LEU A 56 3.49 -17.67 -1.55
C LEU A 56 3.99 -16.76 -0.42
N LEU A 57 4.30 -17.35 0.74
CA LEU A 57 4.87 -16.66 1.91
C LEU A 57 6.38 -16.93 2.06
N ASN A 58 6.98 -17.75 1.18
CA ASN A 58 8.35 -18.25 1.34
C ASN A 58 9.19 -18.18 0.05
N PRO A 59 9.92 -17.07 -0.18
CA PRO A 59 9.70 -15.80 0.49
C PRO A 59 8.43 -15.15 -0.06
N GLU A 60 7.79 -14.31 0.74
CA GLU A 60 6.68 -13.47 0.31
C GLU A 60 7.04 -12.56 -0.87
N TRP A 61 8.28 -12.08 -0.88
CA TRP A 61 8.82 -11.31 -1.99
C TRP A 61 10.27 -11.68 -2.26
N ALA A 62 10.73 -11.44 -3.48
CA ALA A 62 12.10 -11.68 -3.87
C ALA A 62 12.73 -10.47 -4.55
N ALA A 63 13.92 -10.06 -4.12
CA ALA A 63 14.64 -8.96 -4.78
C ALA A 63 14.93 -9.27 -6.27
N ILE A 64 14.64 -8.30 -7.15
CA ILE A 64 14.83 -8.43 -8.60
C ILE A 64 16.31 -8.38 -8.99
N ASP A 65 17.04 -7.43 -8.41
CA ASP A 65 18.49 -7.28 -8.62
C ASP A 65 19.22 -7.27 -7.28
N VAL A 66 19.91 -8.39 -7.00
CA VAL A 66 20.73 -8.55 -5.79
C VAL A 66 22.18 -8.12 -6.02
N GLY A 67 22.59 -7.79 -7.25
CA GLY A 67 23.96 -7.39 -7.56
C GLY A 67 25.02 -8.38 -7.03
N SER A 68 25.86 -7.93 -6.10
CA SER A 68 26.88 -8.75 -5.43
C SER A 68 26.45 -9.36 -4.09
N HIS A 69 25.19 -9.18 -3.70
CA HIS A 69 24.63 -9.64 -2.43
C HIS A 69 24.08 -11.07 -2.54
N LEU A 70 23.60 -11.60 -1.41
CA LEU A 70 22.79 -12.81 -1.37
C LEU A 70 21.38 -12.43 -0.90
N PRO A 71 20.30 -13.00 -1.50
CA PRO A 71 18.94 -12.80 -1.01
C PRO A 71 18.83 -13.06 0.51
N PRO A 72 18.00 -12.29 1.23
CA PRO A 72 17.10 -11.24 0.75
C PRO A 72 17.77 -9.86 0.54
N GLU A 73 19.09 -9.77 0.64
CA GLU A 73 19.78 -8.49 0.51
C GLU A 73 19.86 -8.00 -0.92
N SER A 74 19.58 -6.71 -1.08
CA SER A 74 19.68 -5.96 -2.33
C SER A 74 19.95 -4.49 -2.02
N ASP A 75 20.58 -3.81 -2.97
CA ASP A 75 20.71 -2.36 -2.88
C ASP A 75 19.34 -1.72 -3.17
N PRO A 76 18.92 -0.69 -2.42
CA PRO A 76 17.69 -0.01 -2.73
C PRO A 76 17.79 0.79 -4.03
N VAL A 77 16.66 0.90 -4.71
CA VAL A 77 16.48 1.77 -5.87
C VAL A 77 15.72 3.03 -5.48
N ALA A 78 15.85 4.07 -6.31
CA ALA A 78 15.01 5.24 -6.22
C ALA A 78 13.92 5.18 -7.30
N LEU A 79 12.70 5.55 -6.93
CA LEU A 79 11.55 5.62 -7.83
C LEU A 79 10.91 7.02 -7.73
N HIS A 80 10.54 7.55 -8.89
CA HIS A 80 9.79 8.79 -9.02
C HIS A 80 8.51 8.54 -9.83
N GLY A 81 7.43 9.21 -9.43
CA GLY A 81 6.19 9.08 -10.18
C GLY A 81 5.08 9.97 -9.64
N THR A 82 3.89 9.75 -10.18
CA THR A 82 2.65 10.39 -9.75
C THR A 82 1.75 9.33 -9.15
N VAL A 83 1.24 9.58 -7.95
CA VAL A 83 0.30 8.66 -7.31
C VAL A 83 -1.01 8.68 -8.07
N VAL A 84 -1.47 7.52 -8.52
CA VAL A 84 -2.77 7.36 -9.19
C VAL A 84 -3.82 6.84 -8.23
N PHE A 85 -3.42 6.09 -7.20
CA PHE A 85 -4.33 5.60 -6.19
C PHE A 85 -3.60 5.29 -4.89
N ALA A 86 -4.31 5.31 -3.77
CA ALA A 86 -3.79 4.93 -2.47
C ALA A 86 -4.92 4.31 -1.64
N LYS A 87 -4.78 3.03 -1.28
CA LYS A 87 -5.73 2.26 -0.49
C LYS A 87 -5.01 1.57 0.68
N ILE A 88 -5.76 0.89 1.55
CA ILE A 88 -5.19 -0.18 2.37
C ILE A 88 -5.38 -1.51 1.63
N ASN A 89 -4.69 -2.58 2.03
CA ASN A 89 -5.04 -3.91 1.54
C ASN A 89 -6.39 -4.33 2.15
N GLU A 90 -7.44 -4.35 1.34
CA GLU A 90 -8.83 -4.53 1.79
C GLU A 90 -9.21 -6.01 2.00
N GLY A 91 -8.49 -6.93 1.34
CA GLY A 91 -8.60 -8.38 1.57
C GLY A 91 -7.80 -8.86 2.79
N GLY A 92 -6.91 -7.98 3.28
CA GLY A 92 -5.98 -8.22 4.37
C GLY A 92 -4.75 -9.01 3.95
N ASP A 93 -3.62 -8.69 4.57
CA ASP A 93 -2.36 -9.40 4.37
C ASP A 93 -2.30 -10.71 5.15
N ASP A 94 -1.29 -11.53 4.87
CA ASP A 94 -1.09 -12.74 5.67
C ASP A 94 -0.53 -12.36 7.06
N PRO A 95 -1.24 -12.69 8.15
CA PRO A 95 -0.80 -12.31 9.49
C PRO A 95 0.44 -13.06 9.97
N GLY A 96 0.80 -14.16 9.30
CA GLY A 96 1.98 -14.97 9.59
C GLY A 96 3.30 -14.27 9.25
N ASN A 97 3.26 -13.23 8.43
CA ASN A 97 4.43 -12.46 7.99
C ASN A 97 4.25 -10.94 8.06
N HIS A 98 3.18 -10.43 8.70
CA HIS A 98 2.94 -8.99 8.88
C HIS A 98 2.59 -8.62 10.34
N ASP A 99 2.84 -7.36 10.75
CA ASP A 99 2.31 -6.80 12.01
C ASP A 99 0.92 -6.15 11.85
N SER A 100 0.55 -5.76 10.62
CA SER A 100 -0.74 -5.19 10.23
C SER A 100 -0.87 -5.20 8.71
N ASP A 101 -2.05 -4.92 8.16
CA ASP A 101 -2.19 -4.74 6.71
C ASP A 101 -1.34 -3.58 6.17
N ASP A 102 -1.05 -3.67 4.88
CA ASP A 102 -0.33 -2.69 4.11
C ASP A 102 -1.20 -1.49 3.70
N GLN A 103 -0.50 -0.37 3.57
CA GLN A 103 -0.99 0.77 2.83
C GLN A 103 -0.36 0.75 1.44
N ASN A 104 -1.20 0.51 0.46
CA ASN A 104 -0.85 0.35 -0.94
C ASN A 104 -0.94 1.68 -1.68
N THR A 105 0.15 2.14 -2.29
CA THR A 105 0.21 3.35 -3.11
C THR A 105 0.57 2.99 -4.54
N LEU A 106 -0.36 3.21 -5.48
CA LEU A 106 -0.16 2.96 -6.90
C LEU A 106 0.44 4.17 -7.60
N ILE A 107 1.47 3.92 -8.40
CA ILE A 107 2.32 4.97 -8.98
C ILE A 107 2.38 4.84 -10.50
N ASP A 108 1.99 5.91 -11.19
CA ASP A 108 2.38 6.14 -12.58
C ASP A 108 3.86 6.59 -12.60
N VAL A 109 4.74 5.68 -13.03
CA VAL A 109 6.19 5.81 -12.93
C VAL A 109 6.72 6.81 -13.94
N ASP A 110 7.67 7.64 -13.53
CA ASP A 110 8.33 8.57 -14.45
C ASP A 110 9.09 7.82 -15.54
N ALA A 111 9.12 8.40 -16.74
CA ALA A 111 9.81 7.81 -17.90
C ALA A 111 11.28 7.38 -17.65
N ALA A 112 11.97 8.03 -16.71
CA ALA A 112 13.35 7.71 -16.35
C ALA A 112 13.49 6.39 -15.57
N ASP A 113 12.43 5.99 -14.87
CA ASP A 113 12.42 4.86 -13.94
C ASP A 113 11.61 3.67 -14.48
N MET A 114 11.09 3.75 -15.72
CA MET A 114 10.30 2.69 -16.36
C MET A 114 11.00 1.33 -16.47
N GLY A 115 12.34 1.30 -16.36
CA GLY A 115 13.10 0.04 -16.31
C GLY A 115 12.92 -0.75 -15.00
N LEU A 116 12.23 -0.16 -14.02
CA LEU A 116 11.80 -0.81 -12.78
C LEU A 116 10.44 -1.51 -12.92
N VAL A 117 9.68 -1.24 -13.99
CA VAL A 117 8.33 -1.79 -14.19
C VAL A 117 8.42 -3.15 -14.90
N ALA A 118 7.69 -4.14 -14.42
CA ALA A 118 7.63 -5.47 -15.02
C ALA A 118 6.51 -5.60 -16.06
N THR A 119 6.56 -6.68 -16.85
CA THR A 119 5.51 -7.02 -17.82
C THR A 119 4.18 -7.31 -17.15
N GLY A 120 4.20 -7.87 -15.95
CA GLY A 120 3.02 -8.10 -15.10
C GLY A 120 2.30 -6.80 -14.78
N ASN A 121 3.06 -5.78 -14.34
CA ASN A 121 2.52 -4.45 -14.04
C ASN A 121 1.82 -3.76 -15.22
N VAL A 122 1.98 -4.21 -16.47
CA VAL A 122 1.35 -3.60 -17.67
C VAL A 122 0.40 -4.55 -18.40
N GLY A 123 0.26 -5.78 -17.90
CA GLY A 123 -0.64 -6.79 -18.44
C GLY A 123 -2.12 -6.47 -18.15
N PRO A 124 -3.05 -7.25 -18.71
CA PRO A 124 -4.48 -7.06 -18.44
C PRO A 124 -4.95 -7.63 -17.08
N HIS A 125 -4.02 -8.12 -16.26
CA HIS A 125 -4.26 -8.75 -14.96
C HIS A 125 -3.77 -7.78 -13.86
N GLY A 126 -4.53 -7.70 -12.77
CA GLY A 126 -4.26 -6.80 -11.63
C GLY A 126 -5.26 -5.64 -11.51
N GLU A 127 -5.49 -5.19 -10.27
CA GLU A 127 -6.15 -3.91 -9.98
C GLU A 127 -5.23 -2.72 -10.36
N GLU A 128 -3.95 -3.00 -10.65
CA GLU A 128 -2.86 -2.04 -10.86
C GLU A 128 -2.37 -1.90 -12.31
N ALA A 129 -3.06 -2.44 -13.33
CA ALA A 129 -2.58 -2.48 -14.72
C ALA A 129 -2.09 -1.11 -15.25
N GLY A 130 -0.78 -0.99 -15.41
CA GLY A 130 -0.04 0.20 -15.86
C GLY A 130 0.67 0.97 -14.75
N SER A 131 0.65 0.51 -13.50
CA SER A 131 1.26 1.18 -12.34
C SER A 131 2.19 0.25 -11.55
N LEU A 132 3.10 0.87 -10.80
CA LEU A 132 3.98 0.17 -9.87
C LEU A 132 3.51 0.44 -8.45
N GLU A 133 3.49 -0.59 -7.64
CA GLU A 133 3.01 -0.55 -6.26
C GLU A 133 4.13 -0.20 -5.28
N TRP A 134 3.73 0.49 -4.22
CA TRP A 134 4.55 0.88 -3.09
C TRP A 134 3.75 0.54 -1.83
N GLU A 135 4.33 -0.25 -0.95
CA GLU A 135 3.61 -0.81 0.19
C GLU A 135 4.37 -0.54 1.48
N LEU A 136 3.64 -0.19 2.52
CA LEU A 136 4.16 -0.15 3.87
C LEU A 136 3.01 -0.33 4.85
N GLU A 137 3.17 -1.28 5.76
CA GLU A 137 2.23 -1.55 6.83
C GLU A 137 1.67 -0.29 7.49
N ILE A 138 0.36 -0.25 7.65
CA ILE A 138 -0.41 0.88 8.21
C ILE A 138 0.15 1.25 9.60
N GLY A 139 0.56 0.27 10.39
CA GLY A 139 1.18 0.47 11.71
C GLY A 139 2.54 1.18 11.67
N LYS A 140 3.24 1.12 10.54
CA LYS A 140 4.61 1.63 10.35
C LYS A 140 4.65 2.90 9.50
N TYR A 141 3.58 3.20 8.77
CA TYR A 141 3.45 4.38 7.93
C TYR A 141 2.56 5.46 8.56
N PRO A 142 3.10 6.58 9.05
CA PRO A 142 2.27 7.60 9.68
C PRO A 142 1.40 8.37 8.67
N LEU A 143 0.11 8.49 8.96
CA LEU A 143 -0.92 9.15 8.13
C LEU A 143 -0.57 10.54 7.59
N PHE A 144 0.31 11.31 8.23
CA PHE A 144 0.69 12.63 7.72
C PHE A 144 1.52 12.55 6.43
N ALA A 145 2.17 11.41 6.18
CA ALA A 145 3.03 11.15 5.05
C ALA A 145 2.30 10.44 3.91
N TRP A 146 1.26 9.63 4.21
CA TRP A 146 0.42 8.90 3.25
C TRP A 146 0.05 9.71 2.01
N ALA A 147 0.29 9.15 0.83
CA ALA A 147 0.03 9.84 -0.42
C ALA A 147 -1.44 9.96 -0.75
N GLY A 148 -1.81 11.01 -1.48
CA GLY A 148 -3.12 11.12 -2.12
C GLY A 148 -2.98 11.11 -3.64
N HIS A 149 -4.08 10.87 -4.33
CA HIS A 149 -4.11 10.90 -5.79
C HIS A 149 -3.58 12.22 -6.35
N GLY A 150 -2.69 12.13 -7.33
CA GLY A 150 -2.06 13.25 -8.02
C GLY A 150 -0.85 13.84 -7.30
N ASP A 151 -0.49 13.31 -6.13
CA ASP A 151 0.74 13.68 -5.46
C ASP A 151 1.96 13.18 -6.24
N ARG A 152 3.04 13.95 -6.20
CA ARG A 152 4.35 13.52 -6.70
C ARG A 152 5.05 12.72 -5.63
N ILE A 153 5.55 11.54 -5.96
CA ILE A 153 6.30 10.70 -5.02
C ILE A 153 7.76 10.59 -5.45
N THR A 154 8.64 10.59 -4.45
CA THR A 154 10.03 10.17 -4.59
C THR A 154 10.30 9.22 -3.44
N THR A 155 10.64 7.99 -3.75
CA THR A 155 10.87 6.95 -2.73
C THR A 155 12.18 6.24 -2.99
N VAL A 156 12.74 5.67 -1.92
CA VAL A 156 13.89 4.79 -1.94
C VAL A 156 13.49 3.53 -1.18
N GLY A 157 13.65 2.37 -1.79
CA GLY A 157 13.22 1.10 -1.22
C GLY A 157 13.78 -0.10 -1.97
N ARG A 158 13.44 -1.30 -1.51
CA ARG A 158 13.83 -2.53 -2.22
C ARG A 158 12.95 -2.72 -3.44
N TRP A 159 13.55 -3.19 -4.52
CA TRP A 159 12.86 -3.50 -5.75
C TRP A 159 12.68 -5.01 -5.85
N ILE A 160 11.44 -5.45 -5.76
CA ILE A 160 11.09 -6.84 -5.51
C ILE A 160 10.10 -7.35 -6.55
N TRP A 161 10.08 -8.67 -6.74
CA TRP A 161 8.96 -9.43 -7.24
C TRP A 161 8.05 -9.70 -6.06
N ASP A 162 6.78 -9.33 -6.17
CA ASP A 162 5.75 -9.79 -5.25
C ASP A 162 5.48 -11.26 -5.54
N CYS A 163 5.89 -12.16 -4.63
CA CYS A 163 5.75 -13.59 -4.84
C CYS A 163 4.39 -14.14 -4.39
N GLY A 164 3.59 -13.33 -3.70
CA GLY A 164 2.23 -13.66 -3.29
C GLY A 164 1.27 -13.78 -4.47
N HIS A 165 1.53 -13.01 -5.54
CA HIS A 165 0.62 -12.87 -6.68
C HIS A 165 1.25 -13.32 -8.02
N PRO A 166 1.38 -14.64 -8.26
CA PRO A 166 2.01 -15.17 -9.47
C PRO A 166 1.22 -14.97 -10.77
N ASP A 167 -0.11 -14.81 -10.67
CA ASP A 167 -1.07 -14.54 -11.73
C ASP A 167 -0.75 -15.19 -13.10
N PRO A 168 -0.64 -16.52 -13.18
CA PRO A 168 -0.27 -17.19 -14.42
C PRO A 168 -1.38 -17.07 -15.47
N ASP A 169 -1.13 -16.29 -16.53
CA ASP A 169 -2.01 -16.16 -17.70
C ASP A 169 -1.20 -15.90 -18.99
N PRO A 170 -1.29 -16.78 -20.02
CA PRO A 170 -2.05 -18.04 -19.99
C PRO A 170 -1.40 -19.08 -19.08
N LEU A 171 -2.24 -19.97 -18.55
CA LEU A 171 -1.77 -21.25 -18.00
C LEU A 171 -1.05 -22.07 -19.08
N GLY A 172 -0.07 -22.86 -18.65
CA GLY A 172 0.63 -23.80 -19.51
C GLY A 172 -0.17 -25.06 -19.79
N SER A 173 0.44 -25.94 -20.59
CA SER A 173 -0.04 -27.28 -20.90
C SER A 173 1.05 -28.31 -20.66
N CYS A 174 0.67 -29.50 -20.21
CA CYS A 174 1.61 -30.61 -20.08
C CYS A 174 2.15 -31.04 -21.45
N SER A 175 3.45 -31.30 -21.50
CA SER A 175 4.21 -31.43 -22.77
C SER A 175 3.73 -32.55 -23.70
N PHE A 176 3.03 -33.57 -23.19
CA PHE A 176 2.39 -34.61 -24.00
C PHE A 176 0.86 -34.62 -23.85
N THR A 177 0.36 -34.48 -22.62
CA THR A 177 -1.07 -34.43 -22.30
C THR A 177 -1.56 -32.99 -22.41
N MET A 178 -1.55 -32.44 -23.62
CA MET A 178 -1.80 -30.99 -23.85
C MET A 178 -3.18 -30.48 -23.39
N SER A 179 -4.15 -31.38 -23.15
CA SER A 179 -5.45 -31.02 -22.56
C SER A 179 -5.37 -30.73 -21.06
N GLN A 180 -4.32 -31.16 -20.39
CA GLN A 180 -4.05 -30.86 -18.99
C GLN A 180 -3.38 -29.49 -18.90
N GLN A 181 -4.05 -28.54 -18.26
CA GLN A 181 -3.45 -27.26 -17.91
C GLN A 181 -2.55 -27.41 -16.67
N CYS A 182 -1.45 -26.65 -16.65
CA CYS A 182 -0.46 -26.68 -15.59
C CYS A 182 0.07 -25.28 -15.27
N ILE A 183 0.60 -25.10 -14.08
CA ILE A 183 1.43 -23.94 -13.69
C ILE A 183 2.88 -24.38 -13.58
N VAL A 184 3.10 -25.52 -12.93
CA VAL A 184 4.42 -26.13 -12.66
C VAL A 184 4.46 -27.58 -13.11
N ASP A 185 5.66 -28.17 -13.19
CA ASP A 185 5.87 -29.55 -13.63
C ASP A 185 5.11 -30.59 -12.78
N SER A 186 4.88 -30.33 -11.50
CA SER A 186 4.13 -31.25 -10.61
C SER A 186 2.66 -31.41 -11.02
N ASP A 187 2.06 -30.43 -11.70
CA ASP A 187 0.71 -30.56 -12.27
C ASP A 187 0.65 -31.58 -13.42
N CYS A 188 1.79 -31.91 -14.00
CA CYS A 188 1.94 -32.90 -15.07
C CYS A 188 2.34 -34.29 -14.55
N ALA A 189 2.24 -34.51 -13.24
CA ALA A 189 2.53 -35.77 -12.59
C ALA A 189 1.32 -36.30 -11.81
N GLN A 190 1.40 -37.57 -11.40
CA GLN A 190 0.43 -38.17 -10.48
C GLN A 190 0.60 -37.55 -9.08
N PRO A 191 -0.48 -37.33 -8.31
CA PRO A 191 -1.88 -37.65 -8.61
C PRO A 191 -2.64 -36.55 -9.38
N GLY A 192 -2.05 -35.35 -9.54
CA GLY A 192 -2.69 -34.18 -10.14
C GLY A 192 -3.15 -34.38 -11.58
N CYS A 193 -2.42 -35.20 -12.34
CA CYS A 193 -2.78 -35.61 -13.70
C CYS A 193 -2.74 -37.14 -13.85
N PRO A 194 -3.87 -37.83 -13.61
CA PRO A 194 -3.97 -39.29 -13.73
C PRO A 194 -3.65 -39.86 -15.11
N THR A 195 -3.79 -39.04 -16.16
CA THR A 195 -3.56 -39.43 -17.55
C THR A 195 -2.18 -39.03 -18.08
N CYS A 196 -1.40 -38.24 -17.33
CA CYS A 196 -0.10 -37.78 -17.77
C CYS A 196 0.93 -38.92 -17.75
N LEU A 197 1.85 -38.85 -18.71
CA LEU A 197 2.98 -39.76 -18.82
C LEU A 197 4.05 -39.42 -17.76
N PRO A 198 4.85 -40.39 -17.30
CA PRO A 198 5.98 -40.09 -16.43
C PRO A 198 6.99 -39.15 -17.11
N GLY A 199 7.36 -38.06 -16.44
CA GLY A 199 8.37 -37.10 -16.92
C GLY A 199 7.84 -36.00 -17.86
N GLU A 200 6.51 -35.83 -17.97
CA GLU A 200 5.95 -34.62 -18.57
C GLU A 200 6.37 -33.37 -17.79
N THR A 201 6.50 -32.25 -18.50
CA THR A 201 6.83 -30.94 -17.94
C THR A 201 5.74 -29.95 -18.33
N CYS A 202 5.58 -28.90 -17.53
CA CYS A 202 4.70 -27.81 -17.86
C CYS A 202 5.34 -26.89 -18.89
N ALA A 203 4.64 -26.60 -19.98
CA ALA A 203 5.13 -25.75 -21.06
C ALA A 203 4.12 -24.65 -21.38
N GLY A 204 4.63 -23.43 -21.60
CA GLY A 204 3.84 -22.30 -22.08
C GLY A 204 3.11 -21.50 -21.01
N THR A 205 3.32 -21.79 -19.72
CA THR A 205 2.90 -20.89 -18.64
C THR A 205 3.60 -19.56 -18.79
N VAL A 206 2.85 -18.47 -18.70
CA VAL A 206 3.39 -17.10 -18.59
C VAL A 206 3.01 -16.57 -17.22
N PHE A 207 4.00 -16.15 -16.45
CA PHE A 207 3.77 -15.53 -15.15
C PHE A 207 3.65 -14.02 -15.29
N ASN A 208 2.76 -13.43 -14.50
CA ASN A 208 2.51 -11.99 -14.49
C ASN A 208 2.88 -11.34 -13.16
N TYR A 209 3.89 -11.88 -12.45
CA TYR A 209 4.44 -11.28 -11.24
C TYR A 209 4.65 -9.76 -11.39
N HIS A 210 4.14 -9.02 -10.42
CA HIS A 210 4.36 -7.59 -10.31
C HIS A 210 5.75 -7.29 -9.75
N SER A 211 6.30 -6.17 -10.19
CA SER A 211 7.45 -5.56 -9.54
C SER A 211 7.02 -4.35 -8.73
N GLU A 212 7.65 -4.13 -7.58
CA GLU A 212 7.18 -3.18 -6.57
C GLU A 212 8.33 -2.56 -5.79
N ILE A 213 8.00 -1.52 -5.00
CA ILE A 213 8.86 -0.99 -3.95
C ILE A 213 8.33 -1.41 -2.59
N HIS A 214 8.81 -2.55 -2.09
CA HIS A 214 8.42 -3.13 -0.81
C HIS A 214 9.62 -3.90 -0.21
N PRO A 215 10.07 -3.64 1.04
CA PRO A 215 9.78 -2.50 1.90
C PRO A 215 10.47 -1.20 1.44
N PRO A 216 9.79 -0.05 1.56
CA PRO A 216 10.39 1.26 1.39
C PRO A 216 11.22 1.65 2.61
N GLN A 217 12.27 2.43 2.36
CA GLN A 217 13.18 2.96 3.40
C GLN A 217 13.00 4.46 3.58
N ALA A 218 12.58 5.15 2.52
CA ALA A 218 12.26 6.56 2.53
C ALA A 218 11.18 6.89 1.52
N VAL A 219 10.32 7.84 1.85
CA VAL A 219 9.32 8.40 0.93
C VAL A 219 9.20 9.90 1.15
N ALA A 220 9.11 10.65 0.05
CA ALA A 220 8.81 12.07 0.00
C ALA A 220 7.60 12.29 -0.89
N VAL A 221 6.44 12.50 -0.27
CA VAL A 221 5.18 12.77 -0.95
C VAL A 221 4.96 14.27 -1.09
N THR A 222 4.82 14.74 -2.30
CA THR A 222 4.76 16.15 -2.68
C THR A 222 3.40 16.55 -3.26
N ARG A 223 2.63 17.24 -2.42
CA ARG A 223 1.29 17.79 -2.71
C ARG A 223 1.39 19.18 -3.34
N LEU A 224 0.96 19.28 -4.59
CA LEU A 224 1.02 20.52 -5.37
C LEU A 224 -0.23 21.40 -5.18
N GLY A 225 -0.05 22.71 -5.41
CA GLY A 225 -1.16 23.63 -5.66
C GLY A 225 -2.00 24.08 -4.46
N GLY A 226 -1.86 23.46 -3.29
CA GLY A 226 -2.61 23.82 -2.07
C GLY A 226 -2.20 25.15 -1.40
N GLY A 227 -3.02 25.58 -0.45
CA GLY A 227 -2.85 26.80 0.33
C GLY A 227 -2.23 26.61 1.71
N TYR A 228 -0.90 26.72 1.81
CA TYR A 228 -0.18 26.39 3.04
C TYR A 228 0.31 27.62 3.82
N SER A 229 0.38 27.46 5.14
CA SER A 229 0.94 28.46 6.05
C SER A 229 2.41 28.15 6.36
N PHE A 230 3.26 29.18 6.26
CA PHE A 230 4.68 29.07 6.65
C PHE A 230 4.93 29.31 8.14
N ASN A 231 3.88 29.64 8.90
CA ASN A 231 3.97 29.93 10.34
C ASN A 231 3.20 28.89 11.18
N ARG A 232 2.35 28.08 10.57
CA ARG A 232 1.53 27.06 11.22
C ARG A 232 1.38 25.87 10.29
N ARG A 233 1.26 24.66 10.82
CA ARG A 233 1.08 23.43 10.04
C ARG A 233 -0.24 23.37 9.24
N ARG A 234 -1.23 24.22 9.55
CA ARG A 234 -2.57 24.18 8.94
C ARG A 234 -2.62 24.84 7.56
N ARG A 235 -3.46 24.29 6.67
CA ARG A 235 -3.85 24.94 5.40
C ARG A 235 -4.78 26.11 5.71
N ALA A 236 -4.44 27.27 5.15
CA ALA A 236 -5.14 28.57 5.28
C ALA A 236 -4.29 29.73 4.72
N GLY A 237 -3.17 29.43 4.07
CA GLY A 237 -2.13 30.39 3.73
C GLY A 237 -2.12 30.78 2.26
N ARG A 238 -0.95 30.68 1.63
CA ARG A 238 -0.74 31.07 0.23
C ARG A 238 -0.45 29.82 -0.60
N ARG A 239 -0.60 29.93 -1.91
CA ARG A 239 -0.24 28.84 -2.82
C ARG A 239 1.22 28.45 -2.58
N ALA A 240 1.42 27.18 -2.28
CA ALA A 240 2.70 26.58 -1.97
C ALA A 240 2.62 25.08 -2.26
N THR A 241 3.76 24.43 -2.23
CA THR A 241 3.90 22.99 -2.27
C THR A 241 4.16 22.48 -0.86
N ARG A 242 3.54 21.36 -0.48
CA ARG A 242 3.81 20.64 0.76
C ARG A 242 4.47 19.32 0.39
N THR A 243 5.61 19.03 0.98
CA THR A 243 6.25 17.71 0.88
C THR A 243 6.32 17.11 2.27
N ASP A 244 5.73 15.93 2.45
CA ASP A 244 5.84 15.15 3.68
C ASP A 244 6.82 14.01 3.44
N VAL A 245 7.72 13.82 4.41
CA VAL A 245 8.84 12.88 4.32
C VAL A 245 8.74 11.91 5.49
N TRP A 246 8.87 10.64 5.19
CA TRP A 246 9.05 9.57 6.16
C TRP A 246 10.26 8.72 5.79
N ILE A 247 11.12 8.45 6.76
CA ILE A 247 12.30 7.59 6.61
C ILE A 247 12.28 6.63 7.79
N THR A 248 12.25 5.34 7.50
CA THR A 248 12.12 4.29 8.51
C THR A 248 12.92 3.06 8.12
N PRO A 249 13.61 2.40 9.07
CA PRO A 249 14.16 1.08 8.89
C PRO A 249 13.12 -0.01 9.19
N ASP A 250 12.08 0.35 9.94
CA ASP A 250 10.97 -0.52 10.30
C ASP A 250 9.98 -0.53 9.13
N GLY A 251 10.06 -1.59 8.34
CA GLY A 251 9.23 -1.84 7.18
C GLY A 251 8.14 -2.88 7.45
N GLY A 252 7.84 -3.19 8.71
CA GLY A 252 6.94 -4.30 9.03
C GLY A 252 7.60 -5.66 8.81
N GLY A 253 6.78 -6.68 8.61
CA GLY A 253 7.26 -8.04 8.40
C GLY A 253 7.97 -8.23 7.07
N ALA A 254 7.47 -7.63 5.98
CA ALA A 254 8.22 -7.48 4.73
C ALA A 254 9.53 -6.67 4.90
N GLY A 255 9.63 -5.87 5.96
CA GLY A 255 10.80 -5.15 6.43
C GLY A 255 11.90 -6.00 7.10
N ASP A 256 11.56 -7.20 7.59
CA ASP A 256 12.38 -7.97 8.53
C ASP A 256 13.06 -9.16 7.87
N ARG A 257 14.39 -9.24 8.02
CA ARG A 257 15.21 -10.31 7.45
C ARG A 257 14.71 -11.70 7.83
N CYS A 258 14.24 -11.90 9.06
CA CYS A 258 13.79 -13.21 9.52
C CYS A 258 12.63 -13.74 8.67
N VAL A 259 11.67 -12.86 8.35
CA VAL A 259 10.44 -13.18 7.62
C VAL A 259 10.74 -13.49 6.14
N VAL A 260 11.52 -12.61 5.50
CA VAL A 260 11.69 -12.64 4.03
C VAL A 260 12.86 -13.53 3.57
N THR A 261 13.59 -14.14 4.49
CA THR A 261 14.65 -15.09 4.13
C THR A 261 14.00 -16.38 3.67
N HIS A 262 14.22 -16.73 2.40
CA HIS A 262 13.74 -17.98 1.82
C HIS A 262 14.20 -19.22 2.63
N GLN A 263 13.24 -20.06 2.95
CA GLN A 263 13.41 -21.35 3.60
C GLN A 263 13.53 -22.47 2.55
N PRO A 264 14.41 -23.47 2.75
CA PRO A 264 14.58 -24.60 1.82
C PRO A 264 13.31 -25.42 1.52
N ASN A 265 12.27 -25.32 2.35
CA ASN A 265 10.97 -25.90 2.11
C ASN A 265 9.90 -25.05 2.80
N SER A 266 8.73 -24.92 2.18
CA SER A 266 7.63 -24.08 2.67
C SER A 266 7.01 -24.54 3.98
N ILE A 267 7.12 -25.83 4.34
CA ILE A 267 6.69 -26.31 5.66
C ILE A 267 7.48 -25.63 6.79
N GLN A 268 8.75 -25.23 6.55
CA GLN A 268 9.52 -24.49 7.54
C GLN A 268 8.94 -23.10 7.82
N GLN A 269 8.20 -22.50 6.88
CA GLN A 269 7.50 -21.23 7.08
C GLN A 269 6.52 -21.30 8.26
N ALA A 270 5.85 -22.45 8.45
CA ALA A 270 4.96 -22.66 9.59
C ALA A 270 5.69 -22.83 10.94
N THR A 271 7.03 -22.76 10.96
CA THR A 271 7.87 -22.99 12.15
C THR A 271 8.83 -21.86 12.49
N ILE A 272 8.94 -20.84 11.64
CA ILE A 272 9.78 -19.66 11.91
C ILE A 272 9.16 -18.83 13.02
N GLU A 273 10.02 -18.22 13.84
CA GLU A 273 9.62 -17.38 14.98
C GLU A 273 10.31 -16.04 14.83
N CYS A 274 9.71 -15.16 14.04
CA CYS A 274 10.28 -13.85 13.71
C CYS A 274 9.76 -12.72 14.60
N PHE A 275 8.66 -12.96 15.32
CA PHE A 275 8.03 -11.94 16.17
C PHE A 275 8.58 -11.98 17.62
N PRO A 276 8.79 -10.82 18.26
CA PRO A 276 8.68 -9.48 17.69
C PRO A 276 9.78 -9.20 16.67
N LEU A 277 9.41 -8.51 15.58
CA LEU A 277 10.33 -8.13 14.50
C LEU A 277 11.50 -7.29 15.05
N SER A 278 12.71 -7.56 14.57
CA SER A 278 13.94 -7.00 15.15
C SER A 278 15.15 -6.94 14.22
N GLN A 279 15.02 -7.43 12.99
CA GLN A 279 16.10 -7.51 11.99
C GLN A 279 15.75 -6.70 10.74
N PRO A 280 15.61 -5.36 10.85
CA PRO A 280 15.27 -4.53 9.70
C PRO A 280 16.32 -4.69 8.59
N LEU A 281 15.85 -4.92 7.36
CA LEU A 281 16.69 -4.96 6.18
C LEU A 281 17.18 -3.57 5.76
N ALA A 282 16.37 -2.56 6.04
CA ALA A 282 16.64 -1.18 5.66
C ALA A 282 17.77 -0.56 6.48
N ASN A 283 18.78 0.01 5.78
CA ASN A 283 19.85 0.75 6.42
C ASN A 283 19.76 2.24 6.05
N VAL A 284 18.98 2.96 6.85
CA VAL A 284 18.66 4.38 6.65
C VAL A 284 19.83 5.34 6.89
N ASN A 285 20.98 4.86 7.36
CA ASN A 285 22.17 5.69 7.63
C ASN A 285 23.28 5.55 6.58
N THR A 286 23.07 4.78 5.51
CA THR A 286 24.05 4.62 4.41
C THR A 286 24.22 5.88 3.58
N SER A 287 23.14 6.66 3.40
CA SER A 287 23.13 7.85 2.54
C SER A 287 22.15 8.90 3.06
N ASN A 288 22.33 10.14 2.63
CA ASN A 288 21.33 11.19 2.88
C ASN A 288 20.20 11.05 1.86
N VAL A 289 18.97 11.32 2.30
CA VAL A 289 17.80 11.28 1.41
C VAL A 289 17.64 12.63 0.73
N ALA A 290 17.74 12.64 -0.59
CA ALA A 290 17.66 13.84 -1.42
C ALA A 290 16.47 13.74 -2.39
N PHE A 291 15.75 14.85 -2.59
CA PHE A 291 14.61 14.92 -3.50
C PHE A 291 14.38 16.36 -3.97
N TYR A 292 13.55 16.50 -5.00
CA TYR A 292 13.18 17.80 -5.57
C TYR A 292 11.72 18.14 -5.25
N ILE A 293 11.51 19.36 -4.78
CA ILE A 293 10.19 19.91 -4.49
C ILE A 293 9.81 20.86 -5.63
N PRO A 294 8.81 20.53 -6.47
CA PRO A 294 8.33 21.43 -7.50
C PRO A 294 7.69 22.67 -6.85
N LEU A 295 7.95 23.84 -7.40
CA LEU A 295 7.32 25.07 -6.92
C LEU A 295 6.03 25.36 -7.71
N PRO A 296 5.05 26.06 -7.11
CA PRO A 296 3.95 26.63 -7.87
C PRO A 296 4.48 27.56 -8.98
N PRO A 297 3.64 27.92 -9.98
CA PRO A 297 4.03 28.87 -11.01
C PRO A 297 4.60 30.17 -10.42
N ARG A 298 5.74 30.61 -10.95
CA ARG A 298 6.41 31.83 -10.49
C ARG A 298 5.50 33.06 -10.70
N PRO A 299 5.27 33.89 -9.67
CA PRO A 299 4.55 35.15 -9.84
C PRO A 299 5.24 36.05 -10.87
N ALA A 300 4.45 36.78 -11.67
CA ALA A 300 4.98 37.74 -12.63
C ALA A 300 5.92 38.74 -11.92
N ASN A 301 7.09 38.98 -12.52
CA ASN A 301 8.16 39.84 -11.98
C ASN A 301 8.74 39.37 -10.62
N GLY A 302 8.50 38.12 -10.21
CA GLY A 302 9.06 37.54 -9.00
C GLY A 302 10.55 37.21 -9.15
N THR A 303 11.42 38.06 -8.61
CA THR A 303 12.89 37.86 -8.64
C THR A 303 13.46 37.25 -7.36
N ARG A 304 12.65 37.19 -6.28
CA ARG A 304 13.11 36.67 -4.99
C ARG A 304 13.02 35.14 -4.95
N PRO A 305 13.99 34.46 -4.31
CA PRO A 305 13.93 33.02 -4.13
C PRO A 305 12.69 32.61 -3.31
N PRO A 306 12.23 31.35 -3.46
CA PRO A 306 11.11 30.83 -2.70
C PRO A 306 11.39 30.89 -1.19
N ARG A 307 10.33 30.95 -0.39
CA ARG A 307 10.42 30.69 1.04
C ARG A 307 10.27 29.18 1.24
N VAL A 308 11.10 28.62 2.10
CA VAL A 308 11.00 27.25 2.56
C VAL A 308 10.83 27.24 4.09
N LYS A 309 9.98 26.36 4.59
CA LYS A 309 9.81 26.11 6.02
C LYS A 309 9.74 24.60 6.26
N VAL A 310 10.53 24.12 7.20
CA VAL A 310 10.54 22.74 7.64
C VAL A 310 9.86 22.65 9.01
N TYR A 311 9.01 21.64 9.17
CA TYR A 311 8.41 21.21 10.43
C TYR A 311 8.85 19.79 10.72
N ASP A 312 9.30 19.56 11.96
CA ASP A 312 9.76 18.24 12.39
C ASP A 312 8.59 17.37 12.85
N HIS A 313 8.60 16.11 12.43
CA HIS A 313 7.66 15.04 12.77
C HIS A 313 8.38 13.77 13.25
N THR A 314 9.69 13.86 13.50
CA THR A 314 10.48 12.76 14.04
C THR A 314 9.90 12.30 15.37
N PRO A 315 9.77 10.99 15.62
CA PRO A 315 9.27 10.47 16.88
C PRO A 315 10.00 11.05 18.09
N LEU A 316 9.26 11.22 19.18
CA LEU A 316 9.80 11.81 20.40
C LEU A 316 10.97 10.99 20.93
N GLY A 317 12.07 11.66 21.28
CA GLY A 317 13.27 11.02 21.82
C GLY A 317 14.27 10.57 20.75
N LEU A 318 13.92 10.58 19.47
CA LEU A 318 14.85 10.26 18.39
C LEU A 318 15.62 11.49 17.88
N PRO A 319 16.83 11.30 17.32
CA PRO A 319 17.64 12.40 16.80
C PRO A 319 16.94 13.10 15.62
N GLN A 320 16.89 14.44 15.65
CA GLN A 320 16.20 15.27 14.65
C GLN A 320 17.21 15.85 13.65
N PRO A 321 17.47 15.20 12.50
CA PRO A 321 18.43 15.71 11.54
C PRO A 321 17.94 16.97 10.85
N ALA A 322 18.90 17.82 10.50
CA ALA A 322 18.64 19.02 9.71
C ALA A 322 18.19 18.66 8.29
N VAL A 323 17.52 19.61 7.66
CA VAL A 323 17.21 19.57 6.22
C VAL A 323 17.89 20.75 5.55
N THR A 324 18.77 20.49 4.59
CA THR A 324 19.34 21.54 3.75
C THR A 324 18.48 21.72 2.51
N THR A 325 18.21 22.98 2.14
CA THR A 325 17.44 23.29 0.94
C THR A 325 18.15 24.30 0.06
N THR A 326 18.24 24.00 -1.23
CA THR A 326 18.86 24.85 -2.25
C THR A 326 17.84 25.18 -3.33
N PHE A 327 17.72 26.44 -3.69
CA PHE A 327 16.86 26.87 -4.80
C PHE A 327 17.56 26.61 -6.13
N VAL A 328 16.88 25.90 -7.04
CA VAL A 328 17.34 25.66 -8.41
C VAL A 328 16.45 26.48 -9.34
N ASP A 329 17.02 27.52 -9.94
CA ASP A 329 16.32 28.36 -10.91
C ASP A 329 16.34 27.72 -12.31
N GLY A 330 15.40 28.12 -13.16
CA GLY A 330 15.23 27.61 -14.51
C GLY A 330 13.80 27.81 -15.02
N PRO A 331 13.48 27.25 -16.21
CA PRO A 331 12.13 27.26 -16.77
C PRO A 331 11.10 26.59 -15.84
N THR A 332 11.52 25.54 -15.14
CA THR A 332 10.73 24.81 -14.15
C THR A 332 11.44 24.90 -12.79
N PRO A 333 11.29 26.01 -12.05
CA PRO A 333 12.03 26.25 -10.82
C PRO A 333 11.62 25.27 -9.72
N LEU A 334 12.60 24.81 -8.94
CA LEU A 334 12.39 23.78 -7.91
C LEU A 334 13.28 24.03 -6.68
N VAL A 335 13.00 23.31 -5.60
CA VAL A 335 13.87 23.28 -4.40
C VAL A 335 14.47 21.89 -4.27
N HIS A 336 15.80 21.80 -4.29
CA HIS A 336 16.51 20.59 -3.89
C HIS A 336 16.57 20.52 -2.37
N ALA A 337 16.06 19.44 -1.78
CA ALA A 337 16.05 19.21 -0.34
C ALA A 337 16.84 17.94 -0.01
N VAL A 338 17.62 17.99 1.09
CA VAL A 338 18.43 16.87 1.57
C VAL A 338 18.19 16.71 3.07
N VAL A 339 17.74 15.53 3.49
CA VAL A 339 17.62 15.11 4.90
C VAL A 339 18.91 14.40 5.31
N HIS A 340 19.60 14.91 6.33
CA HIS A 340 20.93 14.43 6.72
C HIS A 340 20.85 13.19 7.62
N MET A 341 20.88 11.99 7.04
CA MET A 341 20.82 10.72 7.76
C MET A 341 22.19 10.17 8.14
N THR A 342 23.28 10.63 7.50
CA THR A 342 24.64 10.10 7.69
C THR A 342 25.43 10.83 8.79
N ALA A 343 24.89 11.93 9.32
CA ALA A 343 25.55 12.76 10.31
C ALA A 343 24.92 12.58 11.70
N PRO A 344 25.70 12.30 12.76
CA PRO A 344 25.15 12.18 14.11
C PRO A 344 24.56 13.50 14.62
N VAL A 345 23.42 13.43 15.30
CA VAL A 345 22.79 14.54 16.02
C VAL A 345 22.92 14.24 17.52
N GLY A 346 23.71 15.04 18.23
CA GLY A 346 24.01 14.76 19.65
C GLY A 346 24.80 13.47 19.88
N GLY A 347 25.59 13.03 18.88
CA GLY A 347 26.41 11.82 18.96
C GLY A 347 25.71 10.52 18.53
N VAL A 348 24.43 10.59 18.15
CA VAL A 348 23.63 9.43 17.72
C VAL A 348 23.15 9.64 16.27
N LEU A 349 23.22 8.59 15.46
CA LEU A 349 22.70 8.62 14.09
C LEU A 349 21.15 8.59 14.09
N PRO A 350 20.48 9.34 13.20
CA PRO A 350 19.02 9.29 13.10
C PRO A 350 18.52 7.91 12.67
N SER A 351 17.63 7.28 13.42
CA SER A 351 17.11 5.95 13.09
C SER A 351 15.73 5.97 12.44
N MET A 352 14.92 7.01 12.62
CA MET A 352 13.60 7.16 12.01
C MET A 352 13.27 8.65 11.97
N VAL A 353 12.74 9.15 10.86
CA VAL A 353 12.65 10.61 10.64
C VAL A 353 11.37 10.99 9.91
N GLY A 354 10.64 11.94 10.48
CA GLY A 354 9.48 12.59 9.85
C GLY A 354 9.72 14.07 9.61
N LYS A 355 9.33 14.59 8.43
CA LYS A 355 9.39 16.03 8.11
C LYS A 355 8.18 16.46 7.28
N THR A 356 7.74 17.71 7.48
CA THR A 356 6.89 18.42 6.52
C THR A 356 7.61 19.67 6.04
N ILE A 357 7.78 19.81 4.73
CA ILE A 357 8.46 20.93 4.08
C ILE A 357 7.45 21.71 3.26
N ILE A 358 7.30 23.01 3.54
CA ILE A 358 6.46 23.92 2.77
C ILE A 358 7.36 24.84 1.94
N ALA A 359 7.18 24.84 0.63
CA ALA A 359 7.94 25.66 -0.31
C ALA A 359 7.00 26.51 -1.19
N GLY A 360 7.27 27.82 -1.31
CA GLY A 360 6.44 28.67 -2.16
C GLY A 360 6.90 30.12 -2.26
N TRP A 361 6.29 30.88 -3.18
CA TRP A 361 6.73 32.24 -3.51
C TRP A 361 6.24 33.28 -2.49
N ARG A 362 7.15 34.15 -2.03
CA ARG A 362 6.85 35.22 -1.05
C ARG A 362 5.83 36.24 -1.55
N GLY A 363 5.64 36.38 -2.86
CA GLY A 363 4.74 37.34 -3.50
C GLY A 363 3.49 36.73 -4.14
N ASP A 364 3.23 35.44 -3.93
CA ASP A 364 2.07 34.79 -4.56
C ASP A 364 0.75 35.42 -4.07
N ARG A 365 -0.10 35.80 -5.03
CA ARG A 365 -1.41 36.42 -4.83
C ARG A 365 -2.57 35.55 -5.33
N THR A 366 -2.30 34.29 -5.69
CA THR A 366 -3.33 33.34 -6.10
C THR A 366 -4.46 33.33 -5.08
N GLN A 367 -5.69 33.56 -5.55
CA GLN A 367 -6.86 33.51 -4.70
C GLN A 367 -7.21 32.06 -4.35
N LEU A 368 -7.45 31.82 -3.06
CA LEU A 368 -7.78 30.50 -2.55
C LEU A 368 -9.17 30.51 -1.92
N ALA A 369 -9.98 29.49 -2.20
CA ALA A 369 -11.14 29.15 -1.40
C ALA A 369 -10.67 28.45 -0.12
N LYS A 370 -11.01 29.03 1.03
CA LYS A 370 -10.82 28.38 2.32
C LYS A 370 -12.06 27.53 2.60
N VAL A 371 -11.85 26.23 2.77
CA VAL A 371 -12.93 25.26 2.96
C VAL A 371 -12.71 24.58 4.29
N ARG A 372 -13.79 24.36 5.02
CA ARG A 372 -13.82 23.41 6.13
C ARG A 372 -14.73 22.26 5.74
N LEU A 373 -14.18 21.06 5.71
CA LEU A 373 -14.92 19.82 5.65
C LEU A 373 -15.03 19.28 7.08
N GLN A 374 -16.23 18.91 7.49
CA GLN A 374 -16.49 18.26 8.77
C GLN A 374 -17.26 16.97 8.50
N VAL A 375 -16.69 15.83 8.89
CA VAL A 375 -17.38 14.54 8.85
C VAL A 375 -18.09 14.38 10.18
N THR A 376 -19.39 14.11 10.13
CA THR A 376 -20.26 14.09 11.30
C THR A 376 -20.70 12.69 11.69
N ALA A 377 -20.75 11.75 10.74
CA ALA A 377 -21.03 10.35 11.01
C ALA A 377 -20.61 9.47 9.83
N ILE A 378 -20.45 8.19 10.12
CA ILE A 378 -20.49 7.10 9.14
C ILE A 378 -21.68 6.19 9.51
N GLU A 379 -22.51 5.87 8.53
CA GLU A 379 -23.66 4.98 8.65
C GLU A 379 -23.33 3.66 7.98
N ILE A 380 -23.09 2.63 8.77
CA ILE A 380 -22.88 1.25 8.32
C ILE A 380 -24.24 0.66 7.92
N VAL A 381 -24.39 0.33 6.64
CA VAL A 381 -25.60 -0.22 6.02
C VAL A 381 -25.56 -1.75 6.00
N ASN A 382 -24.37 -2.31 5.75
CA ASN A 382 -24.05 -3.72 5.92
C ASN A 382 -22.76 -3.79 6.73
N ALA A 383 -22.74 -4.55 7.82
CA ALA A 383 -21.57 -4.66 8.70
C ALA A 383 -20.51 -5.63 8.18
N LEU A 384 -20.80 -6.36 7.08
CA LEU A 384 -19.89 -7.30 6.46
C LEU A 384 -19.33 -8.30 7.47
N LYS A 385 -20.25 -9.01 8.14
CA LYS A 385 -19.93 -10.08 9.09
C LYS A 385 -20.61 -11.37 8.65
N PRO A 386 -19.89 -12.49 8.58
CA PRO A 386 -20.47 -13.76 8.18
C PRO A 386 -21.44 -14.27 9.24
N VAL A 387 -22.53 -14.89 8.80
CA VAL A 387 -23.47 -15.62 9.68
C VAL A 387 -22.82 -16.90 10.19
N ASN A 388 -21.98 -17.52 9.36
CA ASN A 388 -21.19 -18.70 9.69
C ASN A 388 -19.70 -18.36 9.58
N PRO A 389 -19.06 -17.90 10.66
CA PRO A 389 -17.63 -17.63 10.66
C PRO A 389 -16.80 -18.85 10.26
N ALA A 390 -15.68 -18.64 9.59
CA ALA A 390 -14.75 -19.69 9.17
C ALA A 390 -14.29 -20.58 10.35
N VAL A 391 -14.15 -19.99 11.54
CA VAL A 391 -13.79 -20.71 12.77
C VAL A 391 -14.72 -20.31 13.90
N SER A 392 -15.01 -21.24 14.82
CA SER A 392 -15.77 -20.93 16.04
C SER A 392 -14.96 -20.07 17.02
N GLU A 393 -15.63 -19.18 17.75
CA GLU A 393 -14.98 -18.31 18.72
C GLU A 393 -14.23 -19.09 19.81
N ARG A 394 -13.01 -18.66 20.11
CA ARG A 394 -12.19 -19.13 21.22
C ARG A 394 -11.49 -17.97 21.90
N MET A 395 -11.35 -18.07 23.22
CA MET A 395 -10.54 -17.13 23.99
C MET A 395 -9.34 -17.85 24.61
N ARG A 396 -8.13 -17.38 24.31
CA ARG A 396 -6.86 -17.99 24.76
C ARG A 396 -5.86 -16.94 25.24
N CYS A 397 -5.00 -17.32 26.18
CA CYS A 397 -3.91 -16.44 26.63
C CYS A 397 -2.77 -16.41 25.60
N SER A 398 -2.12 -15.26 25.47
CA SER A 398 -1.27 -14.94 24.32
C SER A 398 0.13 -15.57 24.31
N GLU A 399 0.75 -15.93 25.45
CA GLU A 399 2.20 -16.17 25.47
C GLU A 399 2.65 -17.54 25.98
N THR A 400 2.11 -18.04 27.09
CA THR A 400 2.65 -19.29 27.70
C THR A 400 1.59 -20.33 27.96
N SER A 401 0.32 -19.97 27.77
CA SER A 401 -0.79 -20.78 28.19
C SER A 401 -1.86 -20.87 27.11
N THR A 402 -2.25 -22.09 26.76
CA THR A 402 -3.48 -22.37 26.00
C THR A 402 -4.73 -22.29 26.87
N GLN A 403 -4.62 -21.69 28.07
CA GLN A 403 -5.73 -21.54 29.01
C GLN A 403 -6.87 -20.78 28.36
N ASP A 404 -8.07 -21.29 28.61
CA ASP A 404 -9.30 -20.61 28.26
C ASP A 404 -9.51 -19.38 29.14
N CYS A 405 -9.30 -18.21 28.54
CA CYS A 405 -9.40 -16.96 29.25
C CYS A 405 -10.82 -16.38 29.35
N SER A 406 -11.80 -17.02 28.70
CA SER A 406 -13.22 -16.75 28.98
C SER A 406 -13.64 -17.28 30.34
N ALA A 407 -12.99 -18.36 30.80
CA ALA A 407 -13.30 -19.03 32.06
C ALA A 407 -12.39 -18.59 33.21
N THR A 408 -11.10 -18.37 32.94
CA THR A 408 -10.10 -18.01 33.97
C THR A 408 -9.19 -16.89 33.46
N PRO A 409 -9.01 -15.77 34.18
CA PRO A 409 -8.14 -14.68 33.74
C PRO A 409 -6.72 -15.16 33.42
N CYS A 410 -6.11 -14.54 32.41
CA CYS A 410 -4.75 -14.89 32.02
C CYS A 410 -3.72 -14.63 33.12
N PRO A 411 -2.62 -15.40 33.14
CA PRO A 411 -1.49 -15.12 34.03
C PRO A 411 -0.95 -13.69 33.84
N PRO A 412 -0.31 -13.10 34.87
CA PRO A 412 0.33 -11.79 34.74
C PRO A 412 1.31 -11.75 33.58
N GLY A 413 1.17 -10.76 32.69
CA GLY A 413 1.97 -10.62 31.47
C GLY A 413 1.24 -11.09 30.21
N GLU A 414 0.21 -11.91 30.33
CA GLU A 414 -0.55 -12.42 29.19
C GLU A 414 -1.84 -11.62 28.95
N THR A 415 -2.21 -11.51 27.68
CA THR A 415 -3.46 -10.90 27.23
C THR A 415 -4.43 -11.98 26.77
N CYS A 416 -5.71 -11.82 27.09
CA CYS A 416 -6.76 -12.69 26.60
C CYS A 416 -7.10 -12.31 25.16
N ARG A 417 -6.82 -13.20 24.21
CA ARG A 417 -7.08 -13.01 22.79
C ARG A 417 -8.35 -13.76 22.39
N THR A 418 -9.18 -13.12 21.57
CA THR A 418 -10.32 -13.75 20.91
C THR A 418 -9.90 -14.16 19.50
N PHE A 419 -10.23 -15.39 19.11
CA PHE A 419 -9.91 -15.97 17.81
C PHE A 419 -11.15 -16.62 17.22
N GLY A 420 -11.37 -16.45 15.91
CA GLY A 420 -12.57 -16.91 15.23
C GLY A 420 -13.86 -16.29 15.77
N GLY A 421 -15.00 -16.82 15.36
CA GLY A 421 -16.31 -16.23 15.62
C GLY A 421 -16.55 -14.99 14.78
N THR A 422 -17.61 -14.23 15.10
CA THR A 422 -17.84 -12.94 14.47
C THR A 422 -16.87 -11.91 15.04
N ILE A 423 -15.81 -11.59 14.31
CA ILE A 423 -14.85 -10.57 14.72
C ILE A 423 -15.49 -9.18 14.58
N PRO A 424 -15.67 -8.42 15.68
CA PRO A 424 -16.21 -7.08 15.60
C PRO A 424 -15.19 -6.13 14.98
N GLY A 425 -15.69 -5.16 14.22
CA GLY A 425 -14.94 -3.96 13.92
C GLY A 425 -14.63 -3.75 12.45
N TRP A 426 -14.39 -2.48 12.13
CA TRP A 426 -13.98 -1.96 10.83
C TRP A 426 -12.78 -1.03 11.00
N GLU A 427 -11.94 -0.95 9.98
CA GLU A 427 -10.95 0.11 9.83
C GLU A 427 -11.21 0.91 8.57
N VAL A 428 -11.34 2.23 8.71
CA VAL A 428 -11.63 3.14 7.59
C VAL A 428 -10.77 4.38 7.69
N PHE A 429 -10.10 4.71 6.60
CA PHE A 429 -9.22 5.86 6.46
C PHE A 429 -9.82 6.84 5.47
N LEU A 430 -9.87 8.12 5.86
CA LEU A 430 -10.45 9.18 5.04
C LEU A 430 -9.40 10.26 4.71
N GLU A 431 -9.29 10.52 3.43
CA GLU A 431 -8.47 11.55 2.81
C GLU A 431 -9.31 12.79 2.46
N ALA A 432 -8.73 13.98 2.68
CA ALA A 432 -9.11 15.18 1.92
C ALA A 432 -7.88 15.85 1.34
N ASN A 433 -7.73 15.86 0.01
CA ASN A 433 -6.59 16.44 -0.72
C ASN A 433 -5.21 16.04 -0.15
N GLY A 434 -5.01 14.76 0.10
CA GLY A 434 -3.79 14.13 0.63
C GLY A 434 -3.59 14.31 2.13
N ASN A 435 -4.63 14.71 2.88
CA ASN A 435 -4.58 14.67 4.36
C ASN A 435 -5.41 13.51 4.85
N TRP A 436 -4.77 12.50 5.43
CA TRP A 436 -5.40 11.30 5.92
C TRP A 436 -5.72 11.36 7.41
N GLN A 437 -6.84 10.78 7.80
CA GLN A 437 -7.25 10.53 9.19
C GLN A 437 -8.02 9.21 9.25
N LYS A 438 -7.81 8.40 10.30
CA LYS A 438 -8.61 7.21 10.59
C LYS A 438 -9.95 7.61 11.23
N LEU A 439 -11.04 6.95 10.85
CA LEU A 439 -12.33 7.07 11.54
C LEU A 439 -12.27 6.36 12.90
N ALA A 440 -12.97 6.90 13.90
CA ALA A 440 -12.94 6.37 15.27
C ALA A 440 -14.26 5.67 15.65
N GLY A 441 -14.25 4.79 16.65
CA GLY A 441 -15.46 4.17 17.19
C GLY A 441 -16.02 3.05 16.31
N LEU A 442 -15.19 2.47 15.46
CA LEU A 442 -15.56 1.43 14.50
C LEU A 442 -15.20 0.02 14.98
N GLU A 443 -14.44 -0.11 16.06
CA GLU A 443 -13.95 -1.35 16.64
C GLU A 443 -15.04 -2.33 17.12
N GLY A 444 -16.28 -1.87 17.33
CA GLY A 444 -17.40 -2.67 17.84
C GLY A 444 -18.46 -3.07 16.80
N ILE A 445 -18.21 -2.82 15.52
CA ILE A 445 -19.22 -3.02 14.47
C ILE A 445 -19.44 -4.50 14.19
N VAL A 446 -20.67 -4.96 14.47
CA VAL A 446 -21.17 -6.32 14.15
C VAL A 446 -22.53 -6.31 13.44
N ALA A 447 -23.15 -5.14 13.34
CA ALA A 447 -24.47 -4.93 12.75
C ALA A 447 -24.57 -3.50 12.21
N PRO A 448 -25.57 -3.21 11.34
CA PRO A 448 -25.81 -1.85 10.85
C PRO A 448 -25.93 -0.84 12.00
N ALA A 449 -25.20 0.27 11.89
CA ALA A 449 -25.11 1.28 12.93
C ALA A 449 -24.75 2.65 12.35
N THR A 450 -25.06 3.72 13.07
CA THR A 450 -24.52 5.05 12.76
C THR A 450 -23.55 5.45 13.84
N VAL A 451 -22.28 5.64 13.46
CA VAL A 451 -21.20 6.02 14.36
C VAL A 451 -20.90 7.51 14.18
N PRO A 452 -21.09 8.34 15.23
CA PRO A 452 -20.75 9.75 15.18
C PRO A 452 -19.25 9.97 14.94
N GLN A 453 -18.93 10.96 14.10
CA GLN A 453 -17.57 11.36 13.78
C GLN A 453 -17.36 12.85 14.11
N SER A 454 -16.12 13.22 14.45
CA SER A 454 -15.72 14.60 14.73
C SER A 454 -14.52 15.06 13.92
N LEU A 455 -14.28 14.44 12.76
CA LEU A 455 -13.15 14.76 11.89
C LEU A 455 -13.37 16.11 11.22
N VAL A 456 -12.30 16.90 11.16
CA VAL A 456 -12.30 18.22 10.53
C VAL A 456 -11.07 18.38 9.66
N TYR A 457 -11.30 18.75 8.40
CA TYR A 457 -10.26 19.16 7.47
C TYR A 457 -10.43 20.65 7.17
N ASP A 458 -9.37 21.42 7.42
CA ASP A 458 -9.28 22.80 6.98
C ASP A 458 -8.43 22.82 5.70
N GLU A 459 -9.08 23.08 4.57
CA GLU A 459 -8.49 23.06 3.24
C GLU A 459 -8.40 24.46 2.63
N ALA A 460 -7.44 24.66 1.74
CA ALA A 460 -7.30 25.89 0.98
C ALA A 460 -6.92 25.56 -0.46
N ILE A 461 -7.88 25.72 -1.37
CA ILE A 461 -7.71 25.34 -2.78
C ILE A 461 -7.73 26.57 -3.68
N PRO A 462 -6.91 26.63 -4.74
CA PRO A 462 -7.03 27.68 -5.76
C PRO A 462 -8.45 27.77 -6.34
N LEU A 463 -8.90 28.99 -6.63
CA LEU A 463 -10.23 29.21 -7.24
C LEU A 463 -10.33 28.71 -8.68
N THR A 464 -9.19 28.41 -9.31
CA THR A 464 -9.08 28.00 -10.72
C THR A 464 -8.22 26.76 -10.82
N GLY A 465 -8.70 25.73 -11.51
CA GLY A 465 -7.91 24.53 -11.84
C GLY A 465 -7.57 23.62 -10.65
N SER A 466 -8.27 23.74 -9.53
CA SER A 466 -8.08 22.85 -8.37
C SER A 466 -9.43 22.42 -7.81
N VAL A 467 -9.40 21.29 -7.11
CA VAL A 467 -10.58 20.64 -6.55
C VAL A 467 -10.38 20.33 -5.08
N LEU A 468 -11.49 20.12 -4.39
CA LEU A 468 -11.52 19.38 -3.14
C LEU A 468 -11.88 17.94 -3.48
N ARG A 469 -10.94 17.02 -3.29
CA ARG A 469 -11.15 15.57 -3.36
C ARG A 469 -11.35 15.03 -1.96
N LEU A 470 -12.30 14.11 -1.80
CA LEU A 470 -12.46 13.26 -0.63
C LEU A 470 -12.32 11.82 -1.12
N HIS A 471 -11.50 11.03 -0.45
CA HIS A 471 -11.31 9.62 -0.74
C HIS A 471 -11.38 8.79 0.55
N ALA A 472 -12.03 7.63 0.55
CA ALA A 472 -11.99 6.70 1.68
C ALA A 472 -11.73 5.28 1.19
N THR A 473 -10.92 4.56 1.96
CA THR A 473 -10.59 3.13 1.83
C THR A 473 -10.74 2.49 3.20
N GLY A 474 -11.01 1.19 3.26
CA GLY A 474 -11.18 0.50 4.52
C GLY A 474 -11.67 -0.92 4.34
N HIS A 475 -11.71 -1.65 5.44
CA HIS A 475 -12.21 -3.02 5.45
C HIS A 475 -12.97 -3.36 6.73
N SER A 476 -13.78 -4.42 6.64
CA SER A 476 -14.40 -5.07 7.78
C SER A 476 -13.51 -6.20 8.26
N LEU A 477 -13.19 -6.18 9.56
CA LEU A 477 -12.27 -7.14 10.19
C LEU A 477 -12.84 -8.56 10.20
N ASP A 478 -12.00 -9.55 9.90
CA ASP A 478 -12.33 -10.97 10.08
C ASP A 478 -11.27 -11.70 10.92
N CYS A 479 -11.30 -13.03 10.96
CA CYS A 479 -10.46 -13.87 11.81
C CYS A 479 -8.96 -13.56 11.70
N ARG A 480 -8.43 -13.20 10.51
CA ARG A 480 -7.02 -12.84 10.29
C ARG A 480 -6.54 -11.73 11.22
N GLU A 481 -7.42 -10.78 11.55
CA GLU A 481 -7.12 -9.63 12.39
C GLU A 481 -6.78 -9.99 13.84
N SER A 482 -7.13 -11.21 14.27
CA SER A 482 -6.82 -11.70 15.61
C SER A 482 -5.41 -12.28 15.77
N VAL A 483 -4.71 -12.55 14.67
CA VAL A 483 -3.45 -13.30 14.63
C VAL A 483 -2.24 -12.48 14.16
N TYR A 484 -2.43 -11.22 13.75
CA TYR A 484 -1.31 -10.30 13.46
C TYR A 484 -0.30 -10.15 14.62
N GLY A 485 0.97 -9.96 14.24
CA GLY A 485 2.08 -9.73 15.16
C GLY A 485 2.55 -10.99 15.91
N MET A 486 2.24 -12.18 15.39
CA MET A 486 2.66 -13.48 15.91
C MET A 486 3.04 -14.42 14.76
N SER A 487 3.85 -15.43 15.05
CA SER A 487 4.19 -16.44 14.04
C SER A 487 3.05 -17.43 13.84
N ILE A 488 2.94 -17.98 12.63
CA ILE A 488 2.03 -19.10 12.31
C ILE A 488 2.22 -20.25 13.32
N ARG A 489 3.47 -20.53 13.70
CA ARG A 489 3.78 -21.55 14.70
C ARG A 489 3.09 -21.28 16.02
N ARG A 490 3.18 -20.03 16.50
CA ARG A 490 2.57 -19.62 17.75
C ARG A 490 1.05 -19.74 17.69
N ASP A 491 0.44 -19.36 16.58
CA ASP A 491 -1.00 -19.54 16.39
C ASP A 491 -1.43 -21.01 16.40
N ILE A 492 -0.65 -21.89 15.75
CA ILE A 492 -0.89 -23.34 15.78
C ILE A 492 -0.76 -23.88 17.22
N GLU A 493 0.22 -23.41 17.99
CA GLU A 493 0.40 -23.81 19.40
C GLU A 493 -0.77 -23.36 20.29
N ILE A 494 -1.34 -22.17 20.03
CA ILE A 494 -2.43 -21.60 20.84
C ILE A 494 -3.80 -22.17 20.45
N PHE A 495 -4.10 -22.21 19.15
CA PHE A 495 -5.44 -22.47 18.63
C PHE A 495 -5.59 -23.85 17.99
N GLY A 496 -4.48 -24.47 17.59
CA GLY A 496 -4.43 -25.77 16.94
C GLY A 496 -4.41 -25.67 15.40
N PRO A 497 -3.81 -26.65 14.71
CA PRO A 497 -3.53 -26.55 13.27
C PRO A 497 -4.78 -26.44 12.41
N THR A 498 -5.89 -27.09 12.79
CA THR A 498 -7.13 -27.06 12.01
C THR A 498 -7.78 -25.68 12.03
N ASP A 499 -7.81 -25.04 13.19
CA ASP A 499 -8.46 -23.76 13.38
C ASP A 499 -7.61 -22.62 12.79
N THR A 500 -6.29 -22.66 12.98
CA THR A 500 -5.36 -21.71 12.35
C THR A 500 -5.44 -21.78 10.83
N LEU A 501 -5.40 -22.98 10.25
CA LEU A 501 -5.48 -23.14 8.79
C LEU A 501 -6.83 -22.66 8.24
N ALA A 502 -7.94 -22.99 8.92
CA ALA A 502 -9.26 -22.54 8.49
C ALA A 502 -9.40 -21.01 8.51
N CYS A 503 -8.77 -20.33 9.48
CA CYS A 503 -8.71 -18.87 9.53
C CYS A 503 -7.86 -18.29 8.39
N LEU A 504 -6.66 -18.81 8.15
CA LEU A 504 -5.79 -18.30 7.08
C LEU A 504 -6.38 -18.53 5.67
N GLU A 505 -6.97 -19.71 5.42
CA GLU A 505 -7.48 -20.10 4.10
C GLU A 505 -8.90 -19.59 3.79
N ASN A 506 -9.75 -19.40 4.81
CA ASN A 506 -11.18 -19.15 4.59
C ASN A 506 -11.70 -17.87 5.26
N ALA A 507 -10.85 -17.11 5.95
CA ALA A 507 -11.18 -15.78 6.44
C ALA A 507 -10.40 -14.77 5.62
N GLU A 508 -11.08 -13.72 5.16
CA GLU A 508 -10.50 -12.58 4.44
C GLU A 508 -11.16 -11.33 5.03
N SER A 509 -10.40 -10.26 5.19
CA SER A 509 -11.02 -8.97 5.50
C SER A 509 -11.88 -8.54 4.30
N HIS A 510 -12.98 -7.85 4.57
CA HIS A 510 -14.00 -7.59 3.54
C HIS A 510 -13.97 -6.13 3.09
N ASP A 511 -13.83 -5.92 1.78
CA ASP A 511 -13.89 -4.60 1.14
C ASP A 511 -15.23 -3.90 1.44
N VAL A 512 -15.14 -2.71 2.04
CA VAL A 512 -16.30 -1.88 2.42
C VAL A 512 -16.78 -0.96 1.28
N GLY A 513 -16.06 -0.96 0.17
CA GLY A 513 -16.33 -0.20 -1.02
C GLY A 513 -15.80 1.23 -0.96
N ASP A 514 -15.64 1.79 -2.15
CA ASP A 514 -14.99 3.06 -2.39
C ASP A 514 -15.89 4.26 -2.12
N LEU A 515 -15.26 5.34 -1.67
CA LEU A 515 -15.81 6.68 -1.76
C LEU A 515 -14.76 7.60 -2.36
N ASP A 516 -14.94 8.02 -3.61
CA ASP A 516 -14.12 9.04 -4.26
C ASP A 516 -15.00 10.17 -4.80
N LEU A 517 -14.84 11.36 -4.23
CA LEU A 517 -15.66 12.53 -4.52
C LEU A 517 -14.80 13.72 -4.88
N THR A 518 -15.19 14.44 -5.94
CA THR A 518 -14.50 15.64 -6.38
C THR A 518 -15.43 16.85 -6.45
N PHE A 519 -15.06 17.93 -5.79
CA PHE A 519 -15.76 19.22 -5.79
C PHE A 519 -14.90 20.30 -6.43
N THR A 520 -15.36 20.85 -7.56
CA THR A 520 -14.72 22.04 -8.14
C THR A 520 -14.95 23.27 -7.26
N ALA A 521 -14.10 24.29 -7.38
CA ALA A 521 -14.27 25.54 -6.64
C ALA A 521 -15.63 26.23 -6.89
N ALA A 522 -16.26 25.98 -8.04
CA ALA A 522 -17.60 26.49 -8.38
C ALA A 522 -18.74 25.67 -7.75
N ALA A 523 -18.53 24.37 -7.52
CA ALA A 523 -19.49 23.50 -6.84
C ALA A 523 -19.50 23.67 -5.31
N LEU A 524 -18.46 24.32 -4.75
CA LEU A 524 -18.41 24.63 -3.33
C LEU A 524 -19.51 25.62 -2.91
N PRO A 525 -20.02 25.52 -1.67
CA PRO A 525 -20.98 26.47 -1.15
C PRO A 525 -20.51 27.93 -1.26
N PRO A 526 -21.43 28.91 -1.37
CA PRO A 526 -21.09 30.32 -1.33
C PRO A 526 -20.29 30.68 -0.07
N ARG A 527 -19.46 31.72 -0.17
CA ARG A 527 -18.66 32.17 0.97
C ARG A 527 -19.54 32.49 2.18
N GLY A 528 -19.16 31.97 3.35
CA GLY A 528 -19.90 32.10 4.60
C GLY A 528 -21.04 31.08 4.77
N ARG A 529 -21.35 30.27 3.76
CA ARG A 529 -22.40 29.24 3.78
C ARG A 529 -21.81 27.84 3.91
N SER A 530 -22.66 26.90 4.30
CA SER A 530 -22.38 25.47 4.36
C SER A 530 -23.43 24.66 3.60
N ALA A 531 -23.05 23.47 3.16
CA ALA A 531 -23.95 22.45 2.65
C ALA A 531 -23.60 21.10 3.30
N SER A 532 -24.61 20.29 3.57
CA SER A 532 -24.47 18.97 4.20
C SER A 532 -24.86 17.90 3.19
N TYR A 533 -24.16 16.79 3.25
CA TYR A 533 -24.22 15.71 2.27
C TYR A 533 -24.25 14.37 2.99
N VAL A 534 -24.90 13.40 2.33
CA VAL A 534 -24.83 11.98 2.67
C VAL A 534 -24.49 11.26 1.37
N THR A 535 -23.38 10.54 1.35
CA THR A 535 -22.91 9.83 0.16
C THR A 535 -22.72 8.37 0.50
N GLN A 536 -23.31 7.47 -0.28
CA GLN A 536 -23.11 6.03 -0.16
C GLN A 536 -21.82 5.61 -0.87
N SER A 537 -21.07 4.66 -0.30
CA SER A 537 -19.95 4.02 -1.00
C SER A 537 -20.43 3.27 -2.24
N VAL A 538 -19.50 2.97 -3.14
CA VAL A 538 -19.72 2.25 -4.40
C VAL A 538 -18.82 1.02 -4.41
N GLY A 539 -19.27 -0.09 -5.02
CA GLY A 539 -18.50 -1.34 -4.94
C GLY A 539 -18.51 -1.90 -3.52
N GLY A 540 -17.47 -2.65 -3.15
CA GLY A 540 -17.45 -3.37 -1.89
C GLY A 540 -18.22 -4.67 -1.91
N GLU A 541 -17.91 -5.50 -0.93
CA GLU A 541 -18.56 -6.76 -0.72
C GLU A 541 -19.93 -6.62 -0.04
N GLY A 542 -20.62 -7.74 0.02
CA GLY A 542 -21.87 -7.88 0.73
C GLY A 542 -23.10 -7.31 0.02
N GLY A 543 -24.25 -7.77 0.49
CA GLY A 543 -25.51 -7.52 -0.19
C GLY A 543 -26.73 -7.89 0.62
N SER A 544 -27.74 -8.38 -0.08
CA SER A 544 -28.97 -8.90 0.52
C SER A 544 -29.39 -10.20 -0.13
N CYS A 545 -30.02 -11.08 0.64
CA CYS A 545 -30.53 -12.33 0.12
C CYS A 545 -31.63 -12.09 -0.92
N SER A 546 -31.61 -12.88 -2.00
CA SER A 546 -32.38 -12.65 -3.23
C SER A 546 -33.91 -12.53 -3.01
N THR A 547 -34.45 -13.22 -2.01
CA THR A 547 -35.89 -13.16 -1.65
C THR A 547 -36.09 -12.46 -0.32
N SER A 548 -35.24 -12.74 0.66
CA SER A 548 -35.21 -12.16 1.99
C SER A 548 -34.39 -10.87 2.02
N THR A 549 -34.78 -9.88 1.22
CA THR A 549 -34.02 -8.63 1.00
C THR A 549 -33.68 -7.80 2.25
N GLY A 550 -34.34 -8.06 3.39
CA GLY A 550 -33.98 -7.48 4.69
C GLY A 550 -32.81 -8.15 5.40
N GLN A 551 -32.43 -9.36 4.99
CA GLN A 551 -31.29 -10.12 5.50
C GLN A 551 -30.03 -9.74 4.69
N ARG A 552 -29.02 -9.26 5.41
CA ARG A 552 -27.70 -8.97 4.85
C ARG A 552 -26.90 -10.26 4.73
N CYS A 553 -26.03 -10.30 3.74
CA CYS A 553 -25.18 -11.44 3.44
C CYS A 553 -23.82 -10.95 2.93
N LEU A 554 -22.81 -11.78 3.08
CA LEU A 554 -21.54 -11.72 2.37
C LEU A 554 -21.50 -12.81 1.29
N THR A 555 -21.93 -14.02 1.66
CA THR A 555 -21.94 -15.19 0.79
C THR A 555 -23.33 -15.82 0.71
N ASP A 556 -23.53 -16.74 -0.23
CA ASP A 556 -24.76 -17.55 -0.31
C ASP A 556 -25.04 -18.33 0.98
N ALA A 557 -24.00 -18.69 1.73
CA ALA A 557 -24.14 -19.41 3.00
C ALA A 557 -24.79 -18.57 4.11
N ASP A 558 -24.80 -17.25 3.96
CA ASP A 558 -25.49 -16.35 4.89
C ASP A 558 -26.99 -16.24 4.62
N CYS A 559 -27.46 -16.81 3.51
CA CYS A 559 -28.84 -16.73 3.07
C CYS A 559 -29.66 -17.99 3.39
N PRO A 560 -30.99 -17.87 3.53
CA PRO A 560 -31.86 -19.04 3.67
C PRO A 560 -31.68 -20.04 2.52
N SER A 561 -31.87 -21.33 2.80
CA SER A 561 -31.73 -22.39 1.80
C SER A 561 -32.53 -22.10 0.52
N GLY A 562 -31.83 -22.08 -0.61
CA GLY A 562 -32.41 -21.79 -1.93
C GLY A 562 -32.39 -20.32 -2.35
N GLU A 563 -31.87 -19.44 -1.50
CA GLU A 563 -31.54 -18.06 -1.84
C GLU A 563 -30.04 -17.90 -2.13
N THR A 564 -29.70 -16.82 -2.82
CA THR A 564 -28.32 -16.42 -3.12
C THR A 564 -28.09 -15.01 -2.58
N CYS A 565 -26.84 -14.71 -2.23
CA CYS A 565 -26.45 -13.36 -1.86
C CYS A 565 -26.35 -12.48 -3.10
N MET A 566 -27.24 -11.51 -3.20
CA MET A 566 -27.19 -10.50 -4.25
C MET A 566 -26.29 -9.38 -3.78
N VAL A 567 -25.02 -9.40 -4.19
CA VAL A 567 -24.05 -8.33 -3.89
C VAL A 567 -24.60 -7.00 -4.43
N THR A 568 -24.82 -6.05 -3.52
CA THR A 568 -25.28 -4.71 -3.87
C THR A 568 -24.18 -3.67 -3.76
N GLY A 569 -23.10 -4.00 -3.04
CA GLY A 569 -22.09 -3.05 -2.63
C GLY A 569 -22.66 -1.92 -1.76
N GLY A 570 -21.86 -0.87 -1.57
CA GLY A 570 -22.26 0.34 -0.87
C GLY A 570 -22.54 0.10 0.61
N SER A 571 -21.61 -0.56 1.28
CA SER A 571 -21.75 -1.06 2.66
C SER A 571 -21.88 0.06 3.71
N TYR A 572 -21.52 1.32 3.38
CA TYR A 572 -21.69 2.47 4.27
C TYR A 572 -22.13 3.75 3.56
N ARG A 573 -22.53 4.75 4.37
CA ARG A 573 -22.75 6.14 3.94
C ARG A 573 -21.96 7.11 4.81
N LEU A 574 -21.28 8.06 4.17
CA LEU A 574 -20.56 9.12 4.86
C LEU A 574 -21.42 10.38 4.98
N HIS A 575 -21.56 10.89 6.20
CA HIS A 575 -22.28 12.13 6.51
C HIS A 575 -21.27 13.25 6.74
N TYR A 576 -21.32 14.30 5.93
CA TYR A 576 -20.35 15.40 6.02
C TYR A 576 -20.93 16.76 5.65
N THR A 577 -20.28 17.81 6.12
CA THR A 577 -20.63 19.21 5.86
C THR A 577 -19.43 19.95 5.30
N ILE A 578 -19.64 20.62 4.17
CA ILE A 578 -18.65 21.50 3.55
C ILE A 578 -19.04 22.95 3.83
N ARG A 579 -18.12 23.76 4.34
CA ARG A 579 -18.30 25.20 4.58
C ARG A 579 -17.22 26.00 3.89
N ARG A 580 -17.60 26.99 3.08
CA ARG A 580 -16.65 27.97 2.52
C ARG A 580 -16.51 29.18 3.44
N ARG A 581 -15.28 29.53 3.81
CA ARG A 581 -14.94 30.58 4.77
C ARG A 581 -14.60 31.92 4.10
#